data_AF-A0A3D3PD49-F1
#
_entry.id   AF-A0A3D3PD49-F1
#
_cell.length_a   1.000
_cell.length_b   1.000
_cell.length_c   1.000
_cell.angle_alpha   90.00
_cell.angle_beta   90.00
_cell.angle_gamma   90.00
#
_symmetry.space_group_name_H-M   'P 1'
#
loop_
_entity.id
_entity.type
_entity.pdbx_description
1 polymer ?
#
loop_
_entity_poly.entity_id
_entity_poly.type
_entity_poly.pdbx_seq_one_letter_code
_entity_poly.pdbx_strand_id
1 'polypeptide(L)' 'AGVDKESLAVYQEDLLNNLYVLWNRLSSGSYFPKPLRSVSIPKSNGKQRTLGIPTLLSYY' A
#
# COMPACT_ATOMS: atom_id res chain seq x y z
N ALA A 1 -5.71 -5.18 -1.11
CA ALA A 1 -5.52 -3.78 -1.52
C ALA A 1 -5.66 -2.86 -0.31
N GLY A 2 -4.87 -1.80 -0.24
CA GLY A 2 -4.93 -0.81 0.85
C GLY A 2 -6.11 0.14 0.69
N VAL A 3 -5.94 1.42 1.03
CA VAL A 3 -7.01 2.42 0.89
C VAL A 3 -7.33 2.75 -0.58
N ASP A 4 -6.34 2.60 -1.45
CA ASP A 4 -6.42 2.77 -2.91
C ASP A 4 -7.26 1.71 -3.64
N LYS A 5 -7.54 0.57 -3.00
CA LYS A 5 -8.18 -0.60 -3.62
C LYS A 5 -7.44 -1.17 -4.83
N GLU A 6 -6.20 -0.76 -5.10
CA GLU A 6 -5.40 -1.34 -6.18
C GLU A 6 -4.91 -2.74 -5.83
N SER A 7 -4.99 -3.62 -6.83
CA SER A 7 -4.48 -4.97 -6.72
C SER A 7 -3.01 -5.01 -7.13
N LEU A 8 -2.26 -5.94 -6.54
CA LEU A 8 -0.88 -6.18 -6.92
C LEU A 8 -0.74 -6.56 -8.40
N ALA A 9 -1.75 -7.25 -8.96
CA ALA A 9 -1.77 -7.64 -10.36
C ALA A 9 -1.77 -6.40 -11.28
N VAL A 10 -2.65 -5.44 -11.02
CA VAL A 10 -2.73 -4.17 -11.78
C VAL A 10 -1.44 -3.37 -11.64
N TYR A 11 -0.86 -3.30 -10.44
CA TYR A 11 0.43 -2.60 -10.23
C TYR A 11 1.58 -3.22 -11.03
N GLN A 12 1.55 -4.54 -11.25
CA GLN A 12 2.57 -5.26 -11.99
C GLN A 12 2.46 -5.09 -13.52
N GLU A 13 1.31 -4.67 -14.04
CA GLU A 13 1.11 -4.44 -15.48
C GLU A 13 2.05 -3.34 -16.01
N ASP A 14 2.36 -2.33 -15.20
CA ASP A 14 3.34 -1.27 -15.52
C ASP A 14 4.41 -1.09 -14.44
N LEU A 15 5.04 -2.21 -14.08
CA LEU A 15 5.98 -2.29 -12.94
C LEU A 15 7.13 -1.27 -13.02
N LEU A 16 7.74 -1.08 -14.20
CA LEU A 16 8.93 -0.24 -14.34
C LEU A 16 8.62 1.25 -14.15
N ASN A 17 7.55 1.75 -14.76
CA ASN A 17 7.14 3.15 -14.59
C ASN A 17 6.71 3.40 -13.14
N ASN A 18 5.95 2.47 -12.55
CA ASN A 18 5.51 2.55 -11.17
C ASN A 18 6.70 2.62 -10.18
N LEU A 19 7.75 1.82 -10.41
CA LEU A 19 8.97 1.86 -9.60
C LEU A 19 9.78 3.15 -9.83
N TYR A 20 9.84 3.66 -11.05
CA TYR A 20 10.51 4.92 -11.34
C TYR A 20 9.86 6.12 -10.62
N VAL A 21 8.53 6.21 -10.66
CA VAL A 21 7.78 7.27 -9.95
C VAL A 21 8.00 7.15 -8.44
N LEU A 22 7.95 5.94 -7.90
CA LEU A 22 8.22 5.68 -6.48
C LEU A 22 9.63 6.13 -6.09
N TRP A 23 10.64 5.66 -6.82
CA TRP A 23 12.04 6.00 -6.56
C TRP A 23 12.26 7.52 -6.58
N ASN A 24 11.74 8.23 -7.58
CA ASN A 24 11.86 9.67 -7.67
C ASN A 24 11.26 10.40 -6.46
N ARG A 25 10.08 9.96 -5.98
CA ARG A 25 9.43 10.58 -4.81
C ARG A 25 10.18 10.30 -3.51
N LEU A 26 10.73 9.10 -3.36
CA LEU A 26 11.54 8.75 -2.19
C LEU A 26 12.86 9.52 -2.18
N SER A 27 13.58 9.53 -3.31
CA SER A 27 14.88 10.19 -3.44
C SER A 27 14.78 11.71 -3.36
N SER A 28 13.67 12.32 -3.80
CA SER A 28 13.44 13.77 -3.65
C SER A 28 12.87 14.17 -2.29
N GLY A 29 12.57 13.21 -1.41
CA GLY A 29 11.91 13.46 -0.13
C GLY A 29 10.45 13.91 -0.24
N SER A 30 9.85 13.85 -1.44
CA SER A 30 8.46 14.27 -1.70
C SER A 30 7.45 13.11 -1.57
N TYR A 31 7.84 12.01 -0.94
CA TYR A 31 6.96 10.87 -0.71
C TYR A 31 6.07 11.07 0.52
N PHE A 32 4.76 11.20 0.28
CA PHE A 32 3.74 11.25 1.32
C PHE A 32 2.90 9.96 1.28
N PRO A 33 3.08 9.02 2.22
CA PRO A 33 2.33 7.77 2.23
C PRO A 33 0.85 8.04 2.50
N LYS A 34 -0.04 7.35 1.78
CA LYS A 34 -1.48 7.35 2.09
C LYS A 34 -1.71 6.67 3.46
N PRO A 35 -2.75 7.08 4.20
CA PRO A 35 -3.14 6.43 5.46
C PRO A 35 -3.32 4.91 5.28
N LEU A 36 -3.02 4.14 6.34
CA LEU A 36 -3.18 2.70 6.33
C LEU A 36 -4.67 2.32 6.42
N ARG A 37 -5.05 1.23 5.75
CA ARG A 37 -6.38 0.62 5.94
C ARG A 37 -6.34 -0.28 7.17
N SER A 38 -7.11 0.06 8.20
CA SER A 38 -7.25 -0.78 9.39
C SER A 38 -8.16 -1.98 9.10
N VAL A 39 -7.66 -3.19 9.37
CA VAL A 39 -8.43 -4.44 9.25
C VAL A 39 -8.30 -5.22 10.55
N SER A 40 -9.44 -5.66 11.10
CA SER A 40 -9.44 -6.53 12.27
C SER A 40 -9.49 -7.99 11.86
N ILE A 41 -8.55 -8.80 12.38
CA ILE A 41 -8.51 -10.24 12.14
C ILE A 41 -8.68 -11.03 13.46
N PRO A 42 -9.41 -12.15 13.44
CA PRO A 42 -9.52 -13.01 14.62
C PRO A 42 -8.21 -13.75 14.89
N LYS A 43 -7.86 -13.93 16.16
CA LYS A 43 -6.84 -14.87 16.62
C LYS A 43 -7.47 -16.17 17.13
N SER A 44 -6.68 -17.23 17.17
CA SER A 44 -7.06 -18.55 17.71
C SER A 44 -7.53 -18.50 19.17
N ASN A 45 -7.14 -17.48 19.94
CA ASN A 45 -7.54 -17.28 21.34
C ASN A 45 -8.77 -16.37 21.51
N GLY A 46 -9.55 -16.15 20.44
CA GLY A 46 -10.77 -15.33 20.47
C GLY A 46 -10.54 -13.81 20.50
N LYS A 47 -9.30 -13.35 20.63
CA LYS A 47 -8.97 -11.91 20.59
C LYS A 47 -8.87 -11.42 19.14
N GLN A 48 -9.10 -10.13 18.93
CA GLN A 48 -8.88 -9.50 17.64
C GLN A 48 -7.50 -8.84 17.57
N ARG A 49 -6.84 -8.92 16.40
CA ARG A 49 -5.63 -8.16 16.09
C ARG A 49 -5.95 -7.19 14.97
N THR A 50 -5.75 -5.91 15.24
CA THR A 50 -5.78 -4.87 14.22
C THR A 50 -4.50 -4.92 13.39
N LEU A 51 -4.65 -5.01 12.07
CA LEU A 51 -3.57 -4.88 11.09
C LEU A 51 -3.74 -3.57 10.33
N GLY A 52 -2.63 -2.84 10.14
CA GLY A 52 -2.57 -1.75 9.18
C GLY A 52 -2.13 -2.31 7.82
N ILE A 53 -3.02 -2.32 6.85
CA ILE A 53 -2.67 -2.68 5.47
C ILE A 53 -2.20 -1.39 4.77
N PRO A 54 -0.92 -1.28 4.39
CA PRO A 54 -0.43 -0.14 3.63
C PRO A 54 -1.05 -0.13 2.23
N THR A 55 -1.11 1.07 1.68
CA THR A 55 -1.59 1.33 0.32
C THR A 55 -0.50 0.96 -0.68
N LEU A 56 -0.85 0.30 -1.79
CA LEU A 56 0.12 0.11 -2.87
C LEU A 56 0.34 1.49 -3.50
N LEU A 57 1.55 1.72 -3.95
CA LEU A 57 2.01 3.09 -4.17
C LEU A 57 1.52 3.60 -5.52
N SER A 58 0.24 3.96 -5.59
CA SER A 58 -0.37 4.52 -6.78
C SER A 58 -0.84 5.94 -6.54
N TYR A 59 -0.19 6.85 -7.26
CA TYR A 59 -0.65 8.20 -7.52
C TYR A 59 -0.23 8.54 -8.94
N TYR A 60 -1.23 8.54 -9.84
CA TYR A 60 -1.21 8.94 -11.24
C TYR A 60 -0.21 8.22 -12.14
#